data_AF-W9XTK1-F1
#
_entry.id   AF-W9XTK1-F1
#
_cell.length_a   1.000
_cell.length_b   1.000
_cell.length_c   1.000
_cell.angle_alpha   90.00
_cell.angle_beta   90.00
_cell.angle_gamma   90.00
#
_symmetry.space_group_name_H-M   'P 1'
#
loop_
_entity.id
_entity.type
_entity.pdbx_description
1 polymer ?
#
loop_
_entity_poly.entity_id
_entity_poly.type
_entity_poly.pdbx_seq_one_letter_code
_entity_poly.pdbx_strand_id
1 'polypeptide(L)'
;MDKEKDRPDAGLRSLDHYKIRLPRWRYLLREQLLPIVRWETPYVAWLQDTLRTPALDTYFAMTANLGTHTFFMIMLPILFWCGHTSVGRGMVHILASGVFFSGFIKDLLCLPRPLSPPLQRITMSGSAALEYGFPSTHSTNAVSVAIYSFHLLQQQDSQLNPHVNLCLRVLCYCYAFSIVVGRLYCGMHGFFDVIVGSALGAILAVAQCRWGEQFDEWLLAGDIQRVLFVILIILVLIRIHPEPADDCPCFDDSVSFAAVMIGCQYAVWHFARTSYAWSEPSKGTVPFDLARMGWSVAVLRILLGVLIIFAWRGVMKPTLLKILPPIFRIIETRGLTLPRRFFKPASEYGTIPRQENDDNVIPRARDIPHLLSSFRRRRAVSVGPQSEADAYETLAYRNKKRRDSLNAAGSPSPANEHSPEPSYFEPDVPEETYISNRTRKRSSSLEMFRAQMGEGVEGLSPAVVNSPPGGHTPTRQEVQEMDELQEKRIFSNIQTPRVRYDVEVVTKLIVYSGIAWLAIEGNPIVFQYAGLGVD
;
A
#
# COMPACT_ATOMS: atom_id res chain seq x y z
N MET A 1 -8.54 8.52 -33.96
CA MET A 1 -8.01 7.27 -33.35
C MET A 1 -8.31 7.36 -31.86
N ASP A 2 -9.61 7.44 -31.57
CA ASP A 2 -10.19 8.08 -30.39
C ASP A 2 -11.02 7.08 -29.60
N LYS A 3 -10.71 6.93 -28.30
CA LYS A 3 -11.52 6.42 -27.17
C LYS A 3 -10.70 5.69 -26.07
N GLU A 4 -9.49 6.17 -25.75
CA GLU A 4 -8.75 5.67 -24.56
C GLU A 4 -8.51 6.73 -23.47
N LYS A 5 -9.06 7.94 -23.62
CA LYS A 5 -9.05 8.97 -22.57
C LYS A 5 -10.34 8.84 -21.76
N ASP A 6 -10.27 8.25 -20.57
CA ASP A 6 -11.24 8.31 -19.45
C ASP A 6 -11.28 6.97 -18.70
N ARG A 7 -10.29 6.70 -17.86
CA ARG A 7 -10.38 5.58 -16.90
C ARG A 7 -10.10 6.12 -15.50
N PRO A 8 -11.16 6.56 -14.78
CA PRO A 8 -11.05 6.89 -13.36
C PRO A 8 -10.42 5.75 -12.57
N ASP A 9 -9.84 6.09 -11.41
CA ASP A 9 -9.32 5.12 -10.45
C ASP A 9 -10.27 3.95 -10.19
N ALA A 10 -9.66 2.83 -9.78
CA ALA A 10 -10.38 1.71 -9.24
C ALA A 10 -11.35 2.16 -8.13
N GLY A 11 -12.64 1.96 -8.37
CA GLY A 11 -13.71 2.28 -7.42
C GLY A 11 -14.38 3.64 -7.62
N LEU A 12 -13.88 4.52 -8.49
CA LEU A 12 -14.40 5.88 -8.70
C LEU A 12 -15.20 6.08 -10.00
N ARG A 13 -15.50 5.01 -10.74
CA ARG A 13 -16.36 5.09 -11.93
C ARG A 13 -17.83 5.36 -11.60
N SER A 14 -18.65 5.62 -12.62
CA SER A 14 -20.09 5.86 -12.45
C SER A 14 -20.79 4.71 -11.72
N LEU A 15 -21.85 5.00 -10.98
CA LEU A 15 -22.59 3.96 -10.23
C LEU A 15 -23.16 2.88 -11.17
N ASP A 16 -23.60 3.26 -12.37
CA ASP A 16 -24.08 2.33 -13.39
C ASP A 16 -23.00 1.34 -13.85
N HIS A 17 -21.73 1.76 -13.89
CA HIS A 17 -20.62 0.86 -14.22
C HIS A 17 -20.57 -0.34 -13.27
N TYR A 18 -20.64 -0.08 -11.96
CA TYR A 18 -20.59 -1.12 -10.94
C TYR A 18 -21.87 -1.95 -10.89
N LYS A 19 -23.04 -1.33 -11.11
CA LYS A 19 -24.33 -2.01 -11.17
C LYS A 19 -24.40 -3.02 -12.32
N ILE A 20 -23.78 -2.71 -13.46
CA ILE A 20 -23.74 -3.59 -14.64
C ILE A 20 -22.69 -4.70 -14.48
N ARG A 21 -21.51 -4.38 -13.91
CA ARG A 21 -20.37 -5.32 -13.86
C ARG A 21 -20.34 -6.26 -12.66
N LEU A 22 -20.94 -5.87 -11.54
CA LEU A 22 -20.95 -6.67 -10.32
C LEU A 22 -22.24 -7.48 -10.18
N PRO A 23 -22.18 -8.70 -9.63
CA PRO A 23 -23.37 -9.42 -9.17
C PRO A 23 -24.20 -8.57 -8.20
N ARG A 24 -25.53 -8.71 -8.25
CA ARG A 24 -26.46 -7.91 -7.44
C ARG A 24 -26.10 -7.85 -5.96
N TRP A 25 -25.75 -8.99 -5.36
CA TRP A 25 -25.39 -9.05 -3.94
C TRP A 25 -24.09 -8.29 -3.62
N ARG A 26 -23.08 -8.29 -4.50
CA ARG A 26 -21.84 -7.52 -4.32
C ARG A 26 -22.10 -6.03 -4.46
N TYR A 27 -22.92 -5.66 -5.44
CA TYR A 27 -23.31 -4.27 -5.66
C TYR A 27 -24.06 -3.70 -4.44
N LEU A 28 -25.00 -4.46 -3.85
CA LEU A 28 -25.73 -4.03 -2.66
C LEU A 28 -24.79 -3.77 -1.47
N LEU A 29 -23.82 -4.65 -1.23
CA LEU A 29 -22.81 -4.44 -0.18
C LEU A 29 -21.98 -3.17 -0.44
N ARG A 30 -21.54 -2.97 -1.70
CA ARG A 30 -20.82 -1.76 -2.10
C ARG A 30 -21.67 -0.50 -1.86
N GLU A 31 -22.92 -0.52 -2.28
CA GLU A 31 -23.86 0.61 -2.16
C GLU A 31 -24.13 0.98 -0.71
N GLN A 32 -24.18 0.00 0.20
CA GLN A 32 -24.33 0.22 1.63
C GLN A 32 -23.07 0.81 2.30
N LEU A 33 -21.88 0.41 1.84
CA LEU A 33 -20.61 0.82 2.46
C LEU A 33 -20.05 2.13 1.88
N LEU A 34 -20.38 2.46 0.63
CA LEU A 34 -19.87 3.66 -0.05
C LEU A 34 -20.19 4.99 0.68
N PRO A 35 -21.38 5.19 1.28
CA PRO A 35 -21.68 6.40 2.05
C PRO A 35 -20.76 6.59 3.25
N ILE A 36 -20.31 5.50 3.89
CA ILE A 36 -19.41 5.56 5.05
C ILE A 36 -18.06 6.17 4.64
N VAL A 37 -17.47 5.69 3.53
CA VAL A 37 -16.19 6.18 2.99
C VAL A 37 -16.28 7.65 2.58
N ARG A 38 -17.42 8.06 2.01
CA ARG A 38 -17.65 9.46 1.63
C ARG A 38 -17.83 10.36 2.85
N TRP A 39 -18.57 9.90 3.86
CA TRP A 39 -18.84 10.64 5.08
C TRP A 39 -17.57 10.90 5.90
N GLU A 40 -16.64 9.94 5.95
CA GLU A 40 -15.40 10.10 6.71
C GLU A 40 -14.37 11.03 6.03
N THR A 41 -14.43 11.19 4.70
CA THR A 41 -13.42 11.91 3.91
C THR A 41 -13.15 13.35 4.41
N PRO A 42 -14.15 14.21 4.71
CA PRO A 42 -13.93 15.53 5.30
C PRO A 42 -13.18 15.52 6.64
N TYR A 43 -13.45 14.51 7.47
CA TYR A 43 -12.83 14.40 8.80
C TYR A 43 -11.36 13.98 8.69
N VAL A 44 -11.04 13.08 7.77
CA VAL A 44 -9.63 12.74 7.47
C VAL A 44 -8.91 13.96 6.89
N ALA A 45 -9.56 14.74 6.02
CA ALA A 45 -8.97 15.98 5.49
C ALA A 45 -8.68 17.01 6.58
N TRP A 46 -9.61 17.16 7.52
CA TRP A 46 -9.42 18.00 8.71
C TRP A 46 -8.28 17.52 9.60
N LEU A 47 -8.16 16.21 9.81
CA LEU A 47 -7.05 15.60 10.55
C LEU A 47 -5.71 15.88 9.86
N GLN A 48 -5.67 15.69 8.55
CA GLN A 48 -4.49 15.93 7.73
C GLN A 48 -4.07 17.40 7.80
N ASP A 49 -4.99 18.33 7.59
CA ASP A 49 -4.71 19.78 7.67
C ASP A 49 -4.18 20.21 9.06
N THR A 50 -4.71 19.59 10.12
CA THR A 50 -4.32 19.91 11.50
C THR A 50 -2.93 19.39 11.87
N LEU A 51 -2.55 18.19 11.40
CA LEU A 51 -1.31 17.51 11.81
C LEU A 51 -0.14 17.73 10.84
N ARG A 52 -0.38 18.36 9.68
CA ARG A 52 0.62 18.37 8.63
C ARG A 52 1.85 19.17 9.01
N THR A 53 3.02 18.54 8.88
CA THR A 53 4.31 19.21 8.93
C THR A 53 5.30 18.51 7.99
N PRO A 54 6.27 19.22 7.39
CA PRO A 54 7.24 18.59 6.49
C PRO A 54 8.03 17.42 7.11
N ALA A 55 8.26 17.46 8.42
CA ALA A 55 8.93 16.40 9.15
C ALA A 55 8.05 15.14 9.26
N LEU A 56 6.78 15.30 9.62
CA LEU A 56 5.83 14.20 9.72
C LEU A 56 5.48 13.61 8.35
N ASP A 57 5.37 14.44 7.30
CA ASP A 57 5.22 13.98 5.90
C ASP A 57 6.35 13.01 5.53
N THR A 58 7.58 13.34 5.89
CA THR A 58 8.75 12.48 5.62
C THR A 58 8.71 11.21 6.46
N TYR A 59 8.42 11.34 7.75
CA TYR A 59 8.35 10.21 8.68
C TYR A 59 7.31 9.18 8.22
N PHE A 60 6.07 9.59 7.98
CA PHE A 60 4.99 8.67 7.60
C PHE A 60 5.17 8.10 6.19
N ALA A 61 5.73 8.86 5.25
CA ALA A 61 6.07 8.33 3.94
C ALA A 61 7.18 7.26 4.01
N MET A 62 8.17 7.44 4.89
CA MET A 62 9.24 6.47 5.09
C MET A 62 8.74 5.22 5.83
N THR A 63 7.92 5.37 6.87
CA THR A 63 7.37 4.22 7.61
C THR A 63 6.40 3.41 6.78
N ALA A 64 5.72 4.01 5.79
CA ALA A 64 4.92 3.27 4.81
C ALA A 64 5.74 2.25 4.00
N ASN A 65 7.04 2.50 3.79
CA ASN A 65 7.92 1.56 3.08
C ASN A 65 8.14 0.23 3.84
N LEU A 66 7.96 0.22 5.16
CA LEU A 66 8.05 -1.00 5.99
C LEU A 66 6.95 -2.01 5.66
N GLY A 67 5.86 -1.58 5.00
CA GLY A 67 4.80 -2.47 4.54
C GLY A 67 4.88 -2.84 3.06
N THR A 68 6.02 -2.61 2.39
CA THR A 68 6.18 -2.89 0.96
C THR A 68 6.76 -4.28 0.69
N HIS A 69 6.50 -4.81 -0.50
CA HIS A 69 7.05 -6.09 -0.96
C HIS A 69 8.58 -6.15 -0.85
N THR A 70 9.29 -5.06 -1.13
CA THR A 70 10.76 -5.01 -1.06
C THR A 70 11.27 -5.19 0.34
N PHE A 71 10.62 -4.53 1.30
CA PHE A 71 10.96 -4.67 2.70
C PHE A 71 10.82 -6.13 3.13
N PHE A 72 9.69 -6.77 2.81
CA PHE A 72 9.46 -8.18 3.13
C PHE A 72 10.43 -9.13 2.43
N MET A 73 10.77 -8.87 1.16
CA MET A 73 11.70 -9.69 0.39
C MET A 73 13.13 -9.66 0.95
N ILE A 74 13.53 -8.60 1.64
CA ILE A 74 14.85 -8.49 2.26
C ILE A 74 14.81 -8.95 3.72
N MET A 75 13.82 -8.50 4.50
CA MET A 75 13.79 -8.72 5.95
C MET A 75 13.33 -10.11 6.38
N LEU A 76 12.35 -10.72 5.69
CA LEU A 76 11.86 -12.05 6.08
C LEU A 76 12.93 -13.14 5.94
N PRO A 77 13.71 -13.21 4.84
CA PRO A 77 14.79 -14.19 4.72
C PRO A 77 15.84 -14.10 5.81
N ILE A 78 16.13 -12.89 6.33
CA ILE A 78 17.13 -12.70 7.39
C ILE A 78 16.74 -13.49 8.66
N LEU A 79 15.45 -13.60 8.98
CA LEU A 79 14.99 -14.40 10.12
C LEU A 79 15.42 -15.87 9.98
N PHE A 80 15.30 -16.45 8.78
CA PHE A 80 15.75 -17.81 8.50
C PHE A 80 17.28 -17.91 8.56
N TRP A 81 18.00 -16.96 7.95
CA TRP A 81 19.46 -16.98 7.93
C TRP A 81 20.09 -16.75 9.30
N CYS A 82 19.39 -16.09 10.22
CA CYS A 82 19.82 -15.94 11.61
C CYS A 82 19.28 -17.04 12.53
N GLY A 83 18.77 -18.15 11.98
CA GLY A 83 18.31 -19.31 12.77
C GLY A 83 16.96 -19.16 13.46
N HIS A 84 16.25 -18.04 13.28
CA HIS A 84 14.93 -17.77 13.85
C HIS A 84 13.80 -18.31 12.96
N THR A 85 13.88 -19.60 12.62
CA THR A 85 13.03 -20.23 11.61
C THR A 85 11.56 -20.27 12.01
N SER A 86 11.24 -20.60 13.27
CA SER A 86 9.86 -20.60 13.77
C SER A 86 9.19 -19.23 13.63
N VAL A 87 9.89 -18.17 14.04
CA VAL A 87 9.45 -16.77 13.90
C VAL A 87 9.33 -16.40 12.42
N GLY A 88 10.31 -16.77 11.59
CA GLY A 88 10.30 -16.54 10.15
C GLY A 88 9.08 -17.16 9.47
N ARG A 89 8.74 -18.42 9.78
CA ARG A 89 7.55 -19.09 9.26
C ARG A 89 6.28 -18.38 9.69
N GLY A 90 6.14 -18.09 10.98
CA GLY A 90 4.96 -17.39 11.50
C GLY A 90 4.77 -16.01 10.87
N MET A 91 5.85 -15.25 10.67
CA MET A 91 5.84 -13.96 9.98
C MET A 91 5.41 -14.09 8.52
N VAL A 92 5.91 -15.10 7.80
CA VAL A 92 5.49 -15.37 6.41
C VAL A 92 4.00 -15.74 6.36
N HIS A 93 3.50 -16.57 7.28
CA HIS A 93 2.10 -16.98 7.33
C HIS A 93 1.16 -15.79 7.55
N ILE A 94 1.42 -14.94 8.54
CA ILE A 94 0.56 -13.79 8.86
C ILE A 94 0.61 -12.71 7.77
N LEU A 95 1.79 -12.40 7.23
CA LEU A 95 1.95 -11.38 6.20
C LEU A 95 1.33 -11.82 4.88
N ALA A 96 1.60 -13.07 4.46
CA ALA A 96 1.03 -13.58 3.22
C ALA A 96 -0.49 -13.72 3.30
N SER A 97 -1.01 -14.21 4.43
CA SER A 97 -2.45 -14.26 4.68
C SER A 97 -3.06 -12.85 4.74
N GLY A 98 -2.38 -11.90 5.39
CA GLY A 98 -2.82 -10.50 5.49
C GLY A 98 -2.97 -9.83 4.12
N VAL A 99 -1.97 -9.96 3.25
CA VAL A 99 -2.04 -9.44 1.88
C VAL A 99 -3.09 -10.16 1.06
N PHE A 100 -3.14 -11.49 1.13
CA PHE A 100 -4.12 -12.28 0.38
C PHE A 100 -5.57 -11.96 0.77
N PHE A 101 -5.92 -12.00 2.06
CA PHE A 101 -7.30 -11.76 2.50
C PHE A 101 -7.72 -10.30 2.36
N SER A 102 -6.82 -9.34 2.63
CA SER A 102 -7.14 -7.93 2.37
C SER A 102 -7.31 -7.66 0.87
N GLY A 103 -6.46 -8.23 0.00
CA GLY A 103 -6.59 -8.18 -1.46
C GLY A 103 -7.88 -8.84 -1.96
N PHE A 104 -8.25 -9.97 -1.38
CA PHE A 104 -9.51 -10.66 -1.67
C PHE A 104 -10.72 -9.76 -1.37
N ILE A 105 -10.75 -9.10 -0.20
CA ILE A 105 -11.85 -8.20 0.19
C ILE A 105 -11.86 -6.94 -0.69
N LYS A 106 -10.68 -6.39 -1.02
CA LYS A 106 -10.53 -5.26 -1.95
C LYS A 106 -11.19 -5.54 -3.29
N ASP A 107 -10.83 -6.65 -3.94
CA ASP A 107 -11.40 -7.00 -5.24
C ASP A 107 -12.87 -7.45 -5.12
N LEU A 108 -13.30 -7.92 -3.96
CA LEU A 108 -14.70 -8.30 -3.70
C LEU A 108 -15.64 -7.08 -3.65
N LEU A 109 -15.26 -6.04 -2.92
CA LEU A 109 -16.11 -4.87 -2.63
C LEU A 109 -15.82 -3.67 -3.54
N CYS A 110 -14.62 -3.62 -4.12
CA CYS A 110 -14.15 -2.61 -5.07
C CYS A 110 -14.18 -1.17 -4.53
N LEU A 111 -14.27 -0.94 -3.22
CA LEU A 111 -14.54 0.40 -2.67
C LEU A 111 -13.39 1.39 -2.97
N PRO A 112 -13.71 2.63 -3.34
CA PRO A 112 -12.69 3.62 -3.68
C PRO A 112 -11.88 4.04 -2.46
N ARG A 113 -10.71 4.64 -2.73
CA ARG A 113 -9.99 5.44 -1.73
C ARG A 113 -10.75 6.74 -1.43
N PRO A 114 -10.45 7.40 -0.29
CA PRO A 114 -10.91 8.76 -0.05
C PRO A 114 -10.53 9.72 -1.21
N LEU A 115 -11.43 10.66 -1.50
CA LEU A 115 -11.28 11.62 -2.59
C LEU A 115 -10.17 12.63 -2.30
N SER A 116 -9.39 12.97 -3.33
CA SER A 116 -8.35 13.99 -3.28
C SER A 116 -8.54 14.93 -4.47
N PRO A 117 -8.96 16.20 -4.29
CA PRO A 117 -9.30 16.91 -3.05
C PRO A 117 -10.58 16.37 -2.36
N PRO A 118 -10.82 16.65 -1.05
CA PRO A 118 -10.09 17.57 -0.16
C PRO A 118 -8.74 17.07 0.37
N LEU A 119 -8.53 15.74 0.39
CA LEU A 119 -7.30 15.15 0.89
C LEU A 119 -6.13 15.38 -0.06
N GLN A 120 -4.92 15.20 0.45
CA GLN A 120 -3.70 15.17 -0.35
C GLN A 120 -3.01 13.83 -0.14
N ARG A 121 -2.83 13.06 -1.22
CA ARG A 121 -2.18 11.75 -1.14
C ARG A 121 -0.67 11.92 -0.99
N ILE A 122 -0.09 11.28 0.01
CA ILE A 122 1.36 11.22 0.22
C ILE A 122 1.79 9.78 0.00
N THR A 123 2.49 9.52 -1.11
CA THR A 123 3.00 8.19 -1.43
C THR A 123 4.34 8.28 -2.12
N MET A 124 5.22 7.32 -1.84
CA MET A 124 6.48 7.13 -2.56
C MET A 124 6.32 6.18 -3.76
N SER A 125 5.14 5.54 -3.89
CA SER A 125 4.82 4.59 -4.95
C SER A 125 3.51 4.96 -5.64
N GLY A 126 3.58 5.23 -6.95
CA GLY A 126 2.41 5.65 -7.74
C GLY A 126 1.37 4.54 -7.95
N SER A 127 1.76 3.26 -7.95
CA SER A 127 0.78 2.16 -8.07
C SER A 127 -0.15 2.04 -6.87
N ALA A 128 0.26 2.53 -5.70
CA ALA A 128 -0.58 2.45 -4.51
C ALA A 128 -1.88 3.24 -4.68
N ALA A 129 -1.88 4.31 -5.50
CA ALA A 129 -3.08 5.10 -5.80
C ALA A 129 -4.08 4.34 -6.69
N LEU A 130 -3.61 3.38 -7.49
CA LEU A 130 -4.43 2.61 -8.45
C LEU A 130 -5.24 1.48 -7.80
N GLU A 131 -5.00 1.21 -6.51
CA GLU A 131 -5.69 0.16 -5.77
C GLU A 131 -6.96 0.65 -5.09
N TYR A 132 -7.90 -0.28 -4.89
CA TYR A 132 -9.04 -0.10 -3.99
C TYR A 132 -8.60 0.26 -2.57
N GLY A 133 -9.39 1.11 -1.91
CA GLY A 133 -9.09 1.64 -0.58
C GLY A 133 -9.38 0.67 0.55
N PHE A 134 -10.47 -0.08 0.46
CA PHE A 134 -10.96 -0.91 1.56
C PHE A 134 -10.64 -2.39 1.39
N PRO A 135 -10.12 -3.10 2.41
CA PRO A 135 -9.54 -2.60 3.65
C PRO A 135 -8.05 -2.22 3.50
N SER A 136 -7.48 -1.56 4.50
CA SER A 136 -6.07 -1.17 4.49
C SER A 136 -5.12 -2.36 4.73
N THR A 137 -4.49 -2.86 3.67
CA THR A 137 -3.47 -3.94 3.73
C THR A 137 -2.28 -3.60 4.63
N HIS A 138 -1.78 -2.36 4.59
CA HIS A 138 -0.69 -1.92 5.47
C HIS A 138 -1.08 -2.00 6.95
N SER A 139 -2.31 -1.62 7.29
CA SER A 139 -2.82 -1.71 8.66
C SER A 139 -2.99 -3.17 9.08
N THR A 140 -3.53 -4.03 8.20
CA THR A 140 -3.63 -5.48 8.43
C THR A 140 -2.27 -6.11 8.75
N ASN A 141 -1.25 -5.82 7.94
CA ASN A 141 0.08 -6.37 8.13
C ASN A 141 0.80 -5.80 9.37
N ALA A 142 0.69 -4.49 9.62
CA ALA A 142 1.34 -3.87 10.77
C ALA A 142 0.77 -4.39 12.09
N VAL A 143 -0.56 -4.48 12.19
CA VAL A 143 -1.23 -4.96 13.41
C VAL A 143 -1.01 -6.46 13.61
N SER A 144 -1.06 -7.27 12.55
CA SER A 144 -0.79 -8.70 12.67
C SER A 144 0.64 -8.99 13.15
N VAL A 145 1.64 -8.34 12.56
CA VAL A 145 3.05 -8.47 12.97
C VAL A 145 3.27 -7.99 14.41
N ALA A 146 2.64 -6.89 14.81
CA ALA A 146 2.81 -6.35 16.15
C ALA A 146 2.20 -7.25 17.24
N ILE A 147 0.98 -7.77 17.00
CA ILE A 147 0.32 -8.71 17.92
C ILE A 147 1.12 -10.01 18.01
N TYR A 148 1.57 -10.56 16.88
CA TYR A 148 2.36 -11.79 16.87
C TYR A 148 3.71 -11.60 17.58
N SER A 149 4.44 -10.52 17.29
CA SER A 149 5.69 -10.17 18.00
C SER A 149 5.47 -9.99 19.50
N PHE A 150 4.39 -9.31 19.89
CA PHE A 150 4.05 -9.11 21.30
C PHE A 150 3.77 -10.44 22.00
N HIS A 151 3.08 -11.38 21.35
CA HIS A 151 2.84 -12.72 21.87
C HIS A 151 4.14 -13.50 22.09
N LEU A 152 5.07 -13.46 21.12
CA LEU A 152 6.38 -14.10 21.25
C LEU A 152 7.20 -13.51 22.42
N LEU A 153 7.20 -12.19 22.56
CA LEU A 153 7.86 -11.47 23.66
C LEU A 153 7.25 -11.74 25.04
N GLN A 154 6.00 -12.19 25.09
CA GLN A 154 5.37 -12.65 26.34
C GLN A 154 5.78 -14.08 26.69
N GLN A 155 5.87 -14.96 25.71
CA GLN A 155 6.33 -16.33 25.94
C GLN A 155 7.81 -16.37 26.38
N GLN A 156 8.64 -15.46 25.85
CA GLN A 156 10.07 -15.37 26.15
C GLN A 156 10.42 -14.44 27.33
N ASP A 157 9.43 -13.94 28.08
CA ASP A 157 9.62 -12.92 29.13
C ASP A 157 10.63 -13.35 30.20
N SER A 158 10.73 -14.66 30.47
CA SER A 158 11.67 -15.20 31.46
C SER A 158 13.12 -15.33 30.96
N GLN A 159 13.37 -15.24 29.65
CA GLN A 159 14.71 -15.45 29.06
C GLN A 159 15.42 -14.14 28.69
N LEU A 160 14.66 -13.08 28.41
CA LEU A 160 15.20 -11.79 28.00
C LEU A 160 15.39 -10.84 29.19
N ASN A 161 16.34 -9.92 29.08
CA ASN A 161 16.48 -8.85 30.07
C ASN A 161 15.17 -8.02 30.11
N PRO A 162 14.58 -7.77 31.31
CA PRO A 162 13.30 -7.06 31.44
C PRO A 162 13.27 -5.70 30.72
N HIS A 163 14.38 -4.96 30.74
CA HIS A 163 14.47 -3.65 30.06
C HIS A 163 14.46 -3.79 28.54
N VAL A 164 15.14 -4.82 28.02
CA VAL A 164 15.14 -5.12 26.59
C VAL A 164 13.75 -5.57 26.14
N ASN A 165 13.09 -6.43 26.91
CA ASN A 165 11.74 -6.87 26.61
C ASN A 165 10.75 -5.69 26.59
N LEU A 166 10.80 -4.83 27.61
CA LEU A 166 9.98 -3.62 27.65
C LEU A 166 10.24 -2.71 26.43
N CYS A 167 11.50 -2.50 26.06
CA CYS A 167 11.87 -1.71 24.89
C CYS A 167 11.28 -2.29 23.59
N LEU A 168 11.39 -3.61 23.39
CA LEU A 168 10.85 -4.30 22.22
C LEU A 168 9.32 -4.24 22.17
N ARG A 169 8.64 -4.36 23.31
CA ARG A 169 7.17 -4.20 23.40
C ARG A 169 6.74 -2.80 23.01
N VAL A 170 7.40 -1.77 23.57
CA VAL A 170 7.14 -0.37 23.20
C VAL A 170 7.39 -0.15 21.71
N LEU A 171 8.48 -0.69 21.17
CA LEU A 171 8.79 -0.59 19.74
C LEU A 171 7.71 -1.23 18.85
N CYS A 172 7.16 -2.39 19.24
CA CYS A 172 6.05 -3.04 18.53
C CYS A 172 4.79 -2.14 18.50
N TYR A 173 4.44 -1.52 19.64
CA TYR A 173 3.33 -0.56 19.70
C TYR A 173 3.60 0.67 18.85
N CYS A 174 4.79 1.26 18.93
CA CYS A 174 5.19 2.40 18.11
C CYS A 174 5.14 2.07 16.62
N TYR A 175 5.59 0.88 16.22
CA TYR A 175 5.54 0.39 14.85
C TYR A 175 4.10 0.30 14.34
N ALA A 176 3.22 -0.41 15.07
CA ALA A 176 1.82 -0.56 14.68
C ALA A 176 1.11 0.79 14.61
N PHE A 177 1.25 1.61 15.64
CA PHE A 177 0.65 2.94 15.70
C PHE A 177 1.14 3.84 14.56
N SER A 178 2.45 3.85 14.29
CA SER A 178 3.06 4.65 13.23
C SER A 178 2.50 4.32 11.85
N ILE A 179 2.37 3.03 11.51
CA ILE A 179 1.83 2.64 10.20
C ILE A 179 0.32 2.92 10.13
N VAL A 180 -0.45 2.53 11.16
CA VAL A 180 -1.91 2.71 11.20
C VAL A 180 -2.29 4.18 11.07
N VAL A 181 -1.69 5.06 11.88
CA VAL A 181 -1.90 6.51 11.80
C VAL A 181 -1.32 7.08 10.51
N GLY A 182 -0.18 6.56 10.05
CA GLY A 182 0.44 6.96 8.79
C GLY A 182 -0.48 6.79 7.58
N ARG A 183 -1.34 5.76 7.55
CA ARG A 183 -2.30 5.55 6.44
C ARG A 183 -3.39 6.64 6.38
N LEU A 184 -3.85 7.11 7.54
CA LEU A 184 -4.77 8.25 7.65
C LEU A 184 -4.06 9.56 7.31
N TYR A 185 -2.87 9.76 7.88
CA TYR A 185 -2.06 10.95 7.67
C TYR A 185 -1.69 11.17 6.20
N CYS A 186 -1.32 10.10 5.50
CA CYS A 186 -0.97 10.15 4.08
C CYS A 186 -2.19 10.30 3.16
N GLY A 187 -3.41 10.37 3.69
CA GLY A 187 -4.64 10.51 2.90
C GLY A 187 -4.95 9.33 1.98
N MET A 188 -4.34 8.17 2.25
CA MET A 188 -4.50 6.98 1.40
C MET A 188 -5.73 6.15 1.80
N HIS A 189 -6.16 6.22 3.06
CA HIS A 189 -7.25 5.42 3.62
C HIS A 189 -8.09 6.23 4.61
N GLY A 190 -9.35 5.84 4.75
CA GLY A 190 -10.26 6.36 5.77
C GLY A 190 -10.16 5.62 7.11
N PHE A 191 -10.92 6.06 8.11
CA PHE A 191 -10.98 5.39 9.41
C PHE A 191 -11.56 3.99 9.28
N PHE A 192 -12.61 3.82 8.48
CA PHE A 192 -13.26 2.53 8.23
C PHE A 192 -12.28 1.51 7.65
N ASP A 193 -11.51 1.90 6.63
CA ASP A 193 -10.47 1.06 6.01
C ASP A 193 -9.44 0.54 7.01
N VAL A 194 -9.00 1.44 7.90
CA VAL A 194 -7.93 1.18 8.87
C VAL A 194 -8.43 0.35 10.03
N ILE A 195 -9.64 0.62 10.54
CA ILE A 195 -10.26 -0.16 11.62
C ILE A 195 -10.51 -1.59 11.18
N VAL A 196 -11.17 -1.79 10.03
CA VAL A 196 -11.45 -3.14 9.52
C VAL A 196 -10.16 -3.85 9.12
N GLY A 197 -9.21 -3.15 8.50
CA GLY A 197 -7.89 -3.69 8.19
C GLY A 197 -7.16 -4.17 9.44
N SER A 198 -7.17 -3.38 10.51
CA SER A 198 -6.56 -3.72 11.80
C SER A 198 -7.25 -4.91 12.47
N ALA A 199 -8.58 -4.97 12.44
CA ALA A 199 -9.35 -6.09 12.96
C ALA A 199 -9.03 -7.40 12.22
N LEU A 200 -8.96 -7.35 10.89
CA LEU A 200 -8.51 -8.48 10.07
C LEU A 200 -7.10 -8.94 10.46
N GLY A 201 -6.17 -7.99 10.65
CA GLY A 201 -4.81 -8.29 11.09
C GLY A 201 -4.76 -8.96 12.47
N ALA A 202 -5.57 -8.49 13.41
CA ALA A 202 -5.68 -9.07 14.73
C ALA A 202 -6.23 -10.52 14.69
N ILE A 203 -7.27 -10.77 13.90
CA ILE A 203 -7.84 -12.11 13.72
C ILE A 203 -6.79 -13.08 13.16
N LEU A 204 -6.03 -12.65 12.14
CA LEU A 204 -4.97 -13.48 11.55
C LEU A 204 -3.82 -13.77 12.52
N ALA A 205 -3.41 -12.76 13.30
CA ALA A 205 -2.38 -12.96 14.33
C ALA A 205 -2.84 -13.90 15.43
N VAL A 206 -4.08 -13.76 15.94
CA VAL A 206 -4.65 -14.68 16.92
C VAL A 206 -4.71 -16.09 16.37
N ALA A 207 -5.10 -16.26 15.11
CA ALA A 207 -5.11 -17.56 14.46
C ALA A 207 -3.70 -18.18 14.38
N GLN A 208 -2.68 -17.38 14.02
CA GLN A 208 -1.29 -17.83 14.01
C GLN A 208 -0.79 -18.20 15.40
N CYS A 209 -1.05 -17.38 16.42
CA CYS A 209 -0.64 -17.68 17.80
C CYS A 209 -1.30 -18.96 18.32
N ARG A 210 -2.55 -19.24 17.92
CA ARG A 210 -3.32 -20.36 18.47
C ARG A 210 -3.08 -21.69 17.77
N TRP A 211 -2.91 -21.67 16.44
CA TRP A 211 -2.83 -22.86 15.59
C TRP A 211 -1.53 -22.98 14.79
N GLY A 212 -0.68 -21.94 14.76
CA GLY A 212 0.53 -21.92 13.93
C GLY A 212 1.52 -23.03 14.27
N GLU A 213 1.82 -23.24 15.56
CA GLU A 213 2.73 -24.31 15.98
C GLU A 213 2.18 -25.70 15.65
N GLN A 214 0.88 -25.91 15.88
CA GLN A 214 0.20 -27.18 15.58
C GLN A 214 0.21 -27.48 14.08
N PHE A 215 0.01 -26.45 13.25
CA PHE A 215 0.09 -26.55 11.81
C PHE A 215 1.51 -26.90 11.35
N ASP A 216 2.53 -26.23 11.90
CA ASP A 216 3.93 -26.48 11.57
C ASP A 216 4.36 -27.91 11.95
N GLU A 217 3.97 -28.39 13.14
CA GLU A 217 4.23 -29.76 13.59
C GLU A 217 3.54 -30.79 12.69
N TRP A 218 2.27 -30.55 12.35
CA TRP A 218 1.51 -31.43 11.45
C TRP A 218 2.14 -31.49 10.05
N LEU A 219 2.60 -30.36 9.52
CA LEU A 219 3.25 -30.31 8.21
C LEU A 219 4.59 -31.04 8.23
N LEU A 220 5.44 -30.73 9.22
CA LEU A 220 6.78 -31.30 9.34
C LEU A 220 6.75 -32.80 9.60
N ALA A 221 5.80 -33.29 10.40
CA ALA A 221 5.66 -34.71 10.74
C ALA A 221 5.13 -35.58 9.58
N GLY A 222 4.53 -35.00 8.55
CA GLY A 222 3.90 -35.77 7.47
C GLY A 222 4.75 -35.95 6.21
N ASP A 223 4.20 -36.69 5.25
CA ASP A 223 4.81 -36.90 3.94
C ASP A 223 4.56 -35.73 2.99
N ILE A 224 5.17 -35.80 1.80
CA ILE A 224 4.99 -34.83 0.72
C ILE A 224 3.51 -34.61 0.35
N GLN A 225 2.64 -35.60 0.58
CA GLN A 225 1.20 -35.49 0.36
C GLN A 225 0.56 -34.35 1.17
N ARG A 226 0.98 -34.11 2.42
CA ARG A 226 0.46 -33.00 3.23
C ARG A 226 0.85 -31.65 2.64
N VAL A 227 2.09 -31.53 2.17
CA VAL A 227 2.59 -30.34 1.49
C VAL A 227 1.81 -30.09 0.20
N LEU A 228 1.63 -31.12 -0.63
CA LEU A 228 0.86 -31.03 -1.88
C LEU A 228 -0.60 -30.66 -1.62
N PHE A 229 -1.21 -31.16 -0.54
CA PHE A 229 -2.56 -30.79 -0.13
C PHE A 229 -2.65 -29.31 0.25
N VAL A 230 -1.70 -28.78 1.03
CA VAL A 230 -1.65 -27.34 1.36
C VAL A 230 -1.44 -26.50 0.10
N ILE A 231 -0.55 -26.90 -0.80
CA ILE A 231 -0.32 -26.22 -2.08
C ILE A 231 -1.61 -26.21 -2.91
N LEU A 232 -2.33 -27.32 -2.98
CA LEU A 232 -3.61 -27.41 -3.68
C LEU A 232 -4.63 -26.42 -3.09
N ILE A 233 -4.74 -26.32 -1.77
CA ILE A 233 -5.61 -25.33 -1.11
C ILE A 233 -5.22 -23.91 -1.54
N ILE A 234 -3.94 -23.56 -1.51
CA ILE A 234 -3.47 -22.23 -1.91
C ILE A 234 -3.80 -21.95 -3.39
N LEU A 235 -3.61 -22.93 -4.29
CA LEU A 235 -3.97 -22.79 -5.70
C LEU A 235 -5.48 -22.60 -5.90
N VAL A 236 -6.31 -23.31 -5.13
CA VAL A 236 -7.77 -23.13 -5.12
C VAL A 236 -8.12 -21.73 -4.62
N LEU A 237 -7.48 -21.23 -3.56
CA LEU A 237 -7.68 -19.87 -3.05
C LEU A 237 -7.36 -18.81 -4.11
N ILE A 238 -6.22 -18.94 -4.80
CA ILE A 238 -5.86 -18.06 -5.93
C ILE A 238 -6.95 -18.12 -7.02
N ARG A 239 -7.47 -19.33 -7.32
CA ARG A 239 -8.47 -19.54 -8.37
C ARG A 239 -9.83 -18.92 -8.05
N ILE A 240 -10.25 -18.95 -6.79
CA ILE A 240 -11.52 -18.36 -6.34
C ILE A 240 -11.40 -16.86 -6.03
N HIS A 241 -10.20 -16.29 -6.09
CA HIS A 241 -9.99 -14.86 -5.85
C HIS A 241 -10.89 -14.01 -6.77
N PRO A 242 -11.71 -13.09 -6.21
CA PRO A 242 -12.68 -12.31 -6.96
C PRO A 242 -12.06 -11.60 -8.16
N GLU A 243 -12.80 -11.57 -9.27
CA GLU A 243 -12.49 -10.68 -10.38
C GLU A 243 -13.01 -9.27 -10.05
N PRO A 244 -12.14 -8.25 -10.05
CA PRO A 244 -12.54 -6.89 -9.76
C PRO A 244 -13.37 -6.27 -10.89
N ALA A 245 -14.07 -5.18 -10.60
CA ALA A 245 -14.81 -4.40 -11.59
C ALA A 245 -13.87 -3.54 -12.48
N ASP A 246 -12.75 -3.10 -11.91
CA ASP A 246 -11.71 -2.26 -12.50
C ASP A 246 -10.34 -2.95 -12.46
N ASP A 247 -9.37 -2.38 -13.16
CA ASP A 247 -8.01 -2.90 -13.27
C ASP A 247 -7.21 -2.59 -11.98
N CYS A 248 -7.31 -3.43 -10.93
CA CYS A 248 -6.54 -3.30 -9.67
C CYS A 248 -5.32 -4.24 -9.63
N PRO A 249 -4.12 -3.81 -9.17
CA PRO A 249 -2.98 -4.71 -8.91
C PRO A 249 -3.17 -5.65 -7.69
N CYS A 250 -4.27 -5.54 -6.95
CA CYS A 250 -4.62 -6.35 -5.78
C CYS A 250 -4.40 -7.87 -5.98
N PHE A 251 -4.84 -8.42 -7.13
CA PHE A 251 -4.67 -9.83 -7.46
C PHE A 251 -3.20 -10.22 -7.68
N ASP A 252 -2.41 -9.34 -8.29
CA ASP A 252 -0.99 -9.58 -8.55
C ASP A 252 -0.19 -9.74 -7.26
N ASP A 253 -0.50 -8.91 -6.26
CA ASP A 253 0.13 -8.96 -4.94
C ASP A 253 -0.29 -10.22 -4.20
N SER A 254 -1.58 -10.57 -4.27
CA SER A 254 -2.13 -11.79 -3.66
C SER A 254 -1.49 -13.06 -4.22
N VAL A 255 -1.28 -13.14 -5.53
CA VAL A 255 -0.57 -14.27 -6.18
C VAL A 255 0.88 -14.32 -5.72
N SER A 256 1.56 -13.18 -5.64
CA SER A 256 2.97 -13.12 -5.23
C SER A 256 3.17 -13.65 -3.81
N PHE A 257 2.30 -13.27 -2.86
CA PHE A 257 2.38 -13.76 -1.48
C PHE A 257 1.90 -15.21 -1.32
N ALA A 258 0.87 -15.62 -2.05
CA ALA A 258 0.45 -17.03 -2.09
C ALA A 258 1.57 -17.93 -2.63
N ALA A 259 2.35 -17.44 -3.59
CA ALA A 259 3.53 -18.12 -4.09
C ALA A 259 4.66 -18.21 -3.05
N VAL A 260 4.94 -17.13 -2.32
CA VAL A 260 5.87 -17.17 -1.17
C VAL A 260 5.43 -18.24 -0.17
N MET A 261 4.13 -18.34 0.13
CA MET A 261 3.59 -19.40 1.00
C MET A 261 3.87 -20.80 0.45
N ILE A 262 3.57 -21.06 -0.82
CA ILE A 262 3.85 -22.36 -1.47
C ILE A 262 5.33 -22.74 -1.33
N GLY A 263 6.23 -21.81 -1.68
CA GLY A 263 7.67 -22.04 -1.59
C GLY A 263 8.12 -22.25 -0.15
N CYS A 264 7.55 -21.50 0.81
CA CYS A 264 7.85 -21.63 2.23
C CYS A 264 7.46 -23.01 2.77
N GLN A 265 6.23 -23.47 2.51
CA GLN A 265 5.76 -24.77 3.02
C GLN A 265 6.60 -25.94 2.47
N TYR A 266 6.91 -25.90 1.18
CA TYR A 266 7.75 -26.93 0.56
C TYR A 266 9.18 -26.90 1.11
N ALA A 267 9.81 -25.72 1.16
CA ALA A 267 11.20 -25.57 1.57
C ALA A 267 11.42 -25.95 3.03
N VAL A 268 10.52 -25.53 3.94
CA VAL A 268 10.60 -25.90 5.35
C VAL A 268 10.51 -27.42 5.53
N TRP A 269 9.54 -28.04 4.85
CA TRP A 269 9.34 -29.49 4.92
C TRP A 269 10.55 -30.27 4.38
N HIS A 270 11.09 -29.84 3.24
CA HIS A 270 12.21 -30.52 2.60
C HIS A 270 13.53 -30.28 3.36
N PHE A 271 13.84 -29.03 3.69
CA PHE A 271 15.08 -28.66 4.39
C PHE A 271 15.20 -29.36 5.75
N ALA A 272 14.09 -29.51 6.50
CA ALA A 272 14.07 -30.23 7.78
C ALA A 272 14.46 -31.72 7.69
N ARG A 273 14.49 -32.30 6.49
CA ARG A 273 14.92 -33.69 6.23
C ARG A 273 16.34 -33.80 5.70
N THR A 274 16.99 -32.68 5.43
CA THR A 274 18.37 -32.64 4.94
C THR A 274 19.36 -32.71 6.11
N SER A 275 20.60 -33.12 5.83
CA SER A 275 21.69 -33.12 6.82
C SER A 275 22.16 -31.72 7.22
N TYR A 276 21.70 -30.68 6.51
CA TYR A 276 22.11 -29.29 6.72
C TYR A 276 21.29 -28.56 7.78
N ALA A 277 20.12 -29.10 8.15
CA ALA A 277 19.23 -28.48 9.10
C ALA A 277 19.49 -28.96 10.54
N TRP A 278 19.39 -28.05 11.49
CA TRP A 278 19.36 -28.39 12.91
C TRP A 278 17.93 -28.65 13.39
N SER A 279 17.83 -29.46 14.45
CA SER A 279 16.55 -29.75 15.13
C SER A 279 16.29 -28.80 16.31
N GLU A 280 17.32 -28.10 16.77
CA GLU A 280 17.30 -27.13 17.87
C GLU A 280 17.58 -25.72 17.31
N PRO A 281 16.90 -24.66 17.79
CA PRO A 281 15.81 -24.65 18.76
C PRO A 281 14.44 -25.07 18.16
N SER A 282 14.35 -25.24 16.84
CA SER A 282 13.14 -25.74 16.17
C SER A 282 13.50 -26.64 15.00
N LYS A 283 12.66 -27.64 14.72
CA LYS A 283 12.87 -28.58 13.61
C LYS A 283 12.99 -27.85 12.27
N GLY A 284 14.07 -28.13 11.55
CA GLY A 284 14.36 -27.50 10.26
C GLY A 284 15.01 -26.13 10.38
N THR A 285 15.64 -25.81 11.51
CA THR A 285 16.32 -24.52 11.68
C THR A 285 17.63 -24.49 10.92
N VAL A 286 17.92 -23.35 10.30
CA VAL A 286 19.24 -23.08 9.72
C VAL A 286 20.27 -22.86 10.84
N PRO A 287 21.42 -23.57 10.82
CA PRO A 287 22.50 -23.37 11.78
C PRO A 287 22.95 -21.90 11.84
N PHE A 288 22.94 -21.35 13.05
CA PHE A 288 23.38 -19.99 13.32
C PHE A 288 23.83 -19.84 14.79
N ASP A 289 25.08 -19.44 14.98
CA ASP A 289 25.64 -19.09 16.29
C ASP A 289 26.54 -17.86 16.11
N LEU A 290 26.08 -16.72 16.58
CA LEU A 290 26.79 -15.45 16.41
C LEU A 290 28.14 -15.43 17.14
N ALA A 291 28.27 -16.14 18.27
CA ALA A 291 29.51 -16.17 19.04
C ALA A 291 30.60 -16.97 18.31
N ARG A 292 30.22 -18.04 17.60
CA ARG A 292 31.16 -18.87 16.83
C ARG A 292 31.49 -18.26 15.46
N MET A 293 30.51 -17.69 14.78
CA MET A 293 30.68 -17.12 13.44
C MET A 293 31.37 -15.75 13.45
N GLY A 294 31.08 -14.94 14.46
CA GLY A 294 31.44 -13.52 14.48
C GLY A 294 30.58 -12.65 13.56
N TRP A 295 30.60 -11.34 13.82
CA TRP A 295 29.78 -10.35 13.11
C TRP A 295 30.09 -10.23 11.62
N SER A 296 31.36 -10.40 11.23
CA SER A 296 31.78 -10.30 9.82
C SER A 296 31.12 -11.36 8.95
N VAL A 297 31.14 -12.62 9.41
CA VAL A 297 30.53 -13.76 8.70
C VAL A 297 29.01 -13.61 8.68
N ALA A 298 28.39 -13.18 9.78
CA ALA A 298 26.94 -12.94 9.83
C ALA A 298 26.50 -11.86 8.82
N VAL A 299 27.22 -10.74 8.74
CA VAL A 299 26.93 -9.67 7.77
C VAL A 299 27.15 -10.15 6.34
N LEU A 300 28.27 -10.83 6.06
CA LEU A 300 28.58 -11.37 4.73
C LEU A 300 27.53 -12.39 4.28
N ARG A 301 27.07 -13.25 5.19
CA ARG A 301 25.98 -14.21 4.96
C ARG A 301 24.69 -13.51 4.56
N ILE A 302 24.29 -12.46 5.27
CA ILE A 302 23.11 -11.65 4.92
C ILE A 302 23.28 -11.00 3.54
N LEU A 303 24.42 -10.35 3.29
CA LEU A 303 24.70 -9.69 2.01
C LEU A 303 24.67 -10.67 0.82
N LEU A 304 25.30 -11.84 0.99
CA LEU A 304 25.29 -12.89 -0.02
C LEU A 304 23.87 -13.43 -0.25
N GLY A 305 23.11 -13.69 0.80
CA GLY A 305 21.73 -14.16 0.70
C GLY A 305 20.82 -13.17 -0.05
N VAL A 306 20.94 -11.87 0.27
CA VAL A 306 20.22 -10.80 -0.41
C VAL A 306 20.62 -10.74 -1.89
N LEU A 307 21.93 -10.81 -2.19
CA LEU A 307 22.43 -10.83 -3.58
C LEU A 307 21.84 -11.99 -4.38
N ILE A 308 21.80 -13.21 -3.81
CA ILE A 308 21.24 -14.39 -4.48
C ILE A 308 19.75 -14.21 -4.77
N ILE A 309 18.96 -13.68 -3.83
CA ILE A 309 17.53 -13.41 -4.04
C ILE A 309 17.32 -12.40 -5.18
N PHE A 310 18.08 -11.31 -5.21
CA PHE A 310 17.98 -10.32 -6.28
C PHE A 310 18.45 -10.88 -7.62
N ALA A 311 19.51 -11.70 -7.63
CA ALA A 311 19.99 -12.40 -8.83
C ALA A 311 18.92 -13.37 -9.37
N TRP A 312 18.32 -14.18 -8.51
CA TRP A 312 17.22 -15.08 -8.87
C TRP A 312 16.06 -14.31 -9.51
N ARG A 313 15.57 -13.26 -8.84
CA ARG A 313 14.48 -12.44 -9.37
C ARG A 313 14.85 -11.80 -10.72
N GLY A 314 16.07 -11.27 -10.82
CA GLY A 314 16.58 -10.60 -12.01
C GLY A 314 16.80 -11.53 -13.20
N VAL A 315 17.13 -12.80 -12.97
CA VAL A 315 17.34 -13.81 -14.02
C VAL A 315 16.03 -14.52 -14.37
N MET A 316 15.25 -14.95 -13.37
CA MET A 316 14.07 -15.80 -13.59
C MET A 316 12.88 -15.08 -14.22
N LYS A 317 12.63 -13.83 -13.84
CA LYS A 317 11.54 -13.04 -14.45
C LYS A 317 11.72 -12.93 -15.98
N PRO A 318 12.86 -12.43 -16.52
CA PRO A 318 13.01 -12.31 -17.97
C PRO A 318 13.17 -13.64 -18.71
N THR A 319 13.69 -14.71 -18.09
CA THR A 319 13.70 -16.04 -18.74
C THR A 319 12.31 -16.62 -18.85
N LEU A 320 11.49 -16.56 -17.79
CA LEU A 320 10.11 -17.05 -17.82
C LEU A 320 9.24 -16.27 -18.79
N LEU A 321 9.35 -14.94 -18.86
CA LEU A 321 8.62 -14.13 -19.83
C LEU A 321 9.03 -14.39 -21.30
N LYS A 322 10.16 -15.07 -21.54
CA LYS A 322 10.55 -15.56 -22.87
C LYS A 322 10.06 -16.98 -23.14
N ILE A 323 10.09 -17.86 -22.14
CA ILE A 323 9.82 -19.29 -22.28
C ILE A 323 8.33 -19.62 -22.17
N LEU A 324 7.59 -18.95 -21.30
CA LEU A 324 6.19 -19.26 -21.01
C LEU A 324 5.20 -18.87 -22.12
N PRO A 325 5.33 -17.73 -22.85
CA PRO A 325 4.37 -17.39 -23.90
C PRO A 325 4.16 -18.47 -24.98
N PRO A 326 5.19 -19.12 -25.57
CA PRO A 326 4.95 -20.19 -26.54
C PRO A 326 4.27 -21.41 -25.91
N ILE A 327 4.57 -21.73 -24.65
CA ILE A 327 3.92 -22.83 -23.92
C ILE A 327 2.43 -22.52 -23.72
N PHE A 328 2.10 -21.29 -23.30
CA PHE A 328 0.73 -20.87 -23.09
C PHE A 328 -0.10 -20.88 -24.38
N ARG A 329 0.48 -20.50 -25.52
CA ARG A 329 -0.21 -20.63 -26.82
C ARG A 329 -0.58 -22.09 -27.13
N ILE A 330 0.29 -23.05 -26.81
CA ILE A 330 0.00 -24.48 -26.98
C ILE A 330 -1.13 -24.91 -26.02
N ILE A 331 -1.09 -24.46 -24.76
CA ILE A 331 -2.15 -24.77 -23.78
C ILE A 331 -3.50 -24.17 -24.21
N GLU A 332 -3.49 -22.97 -24.80
CA GLU A 332 -4.67 -22.30 -25.34
C GLU A 332 -5.30 -23.07 -26.50
N THR A 333 -4.48 -23.60 -27.42
CA THR A 333 -5.00 -24.47 -28.50
C THR A 333 -5.68 -25.74 -27.98
N ARG A 334 -5.36 -26.16 -26.75
CA ARG A 334 -5.99 -27.32 -26.08
C ARG A 334 -7.20 -26.96 -25.23
N GLY A 335 -7.61 -25.69 -25.20
CA GLY A 335 -8.79 -25.23 -24.45
C GLY A 335 -8.65 -25.28 -22.93
N LEU A 336 -7.42 -25.37 -22.41
CA LEU A 336 -7.14 -25.48 -20.97
C LEU A 336 -6.78 -24.12 -20.33
N THR A 337 -6.88 -23.02 -21.08
CA THR A 337 -6.65 -21.68 -20.53
C THR A 337 -7.85 -21.20 -19.73
N LEU A 338 -7.56 -20.59 -18.58
CA LEU A 338 -8.55 -19.94 -17.73
C LEU A 338 -8.42 -18.43 -17.92
N PRO A 339 -9.18 -17.82 -18.87
CA PRO A 339 -9.11 -16.39 -19.10
C PRO A 339 -9.59 -15.64 -17.86
N ARG A 340 -8.82 -14.64 -17.44
CA ARG A 340 -9.15 -13.74 -16.33
C ARG A 340 -9.32 -12.33 -16.88
N ARG A 341 -10.29 -11.58 -16.36
CA ARG A 341 -10.48 -10.18 -16.75
C ARG A 341 -9.21 -9.34 -16.53
N PHE A 342 -8.95 -8.42 -17.45
CA PHE A 342 -7.78 -7.51 -17.45
C PHE A 342 -6.42 -8.16 -17.72
N PHE A 343 -6.37 -9.47 -18.02
CA PHE A 343 -5.16 -10.16 -18.48
C PHE A 343 -5.29 -10.47 -19.96
N LYS A 344 -4.32 -9.98 -20.76
CA LYS A 344 -4.24 -10.34 -22.19
C LYS A 344 -3.81 -11.80 -22.32
N PRO A 345 -4.52 -12.61 -23.13
CA PRO A 345 -4.17 -14.01 -23.38
C PRO A 345 -2.96 -14.13 -24.32
N ALA A 346 -2.21 -15.23 -24.20
CA ALA A 346 -0.99 -15.48 -24.97
C ALA A 346 -1.15 -15.49 -26.50
N SER A 347 -2.37 -15.69 -27.02
CA SER A 347 -2.73 -15.55 -28.43
C SER A 347 -2.69 -14.10 -28.94
N GLU A 348 -2.93 -13.11 -28.08
CA GLU A 348 -3.09 -11.69 -28.47
C GLU A 348 -1.78 -10.89 -28.48
N TYR A 349 -0.65 -11.48 -28.06
CA TYR A 349 0.64 -10.79 -28.01
C TYR A 349 1.79 -11.67 -28.49
N GLY A 350 2.73 -11.07 -29.25
CA GLY A 350 3.93 -11.74 -29.75
C GLY A 350 5.04 -11.83 -28.71
N THR A 351 5.48 -10.67 -28.23
CA THR A 351 6.52 -10.52 -27.20
C THR A 351 6.07 -9.49 -26.18
N ILE A 352 6.29 -9.77 -24.90
CA ILE A 352 5.97 -8.84 -23.82
C ILE A 352 7.01 -7.71 -23.85
N PRO A 353 6.59 -6.44 -24.06
CA PRO A 353 7.52 -5.31 -24.06
C PRO A 353 8.18 -5.18 -22.68
N ARG A 354 9.48 -4.87 -22.66
CA ARG A 354 10.19 -4.55 -21.41
C ARG A 354 9.68 -3.22 -20.87
N GLN A 355 8.78 -3.25 -19.89
CA GLN A 355 8.22 -2.05 -19.29
C GLN A 355 9.25 -1.35 -18.37
N GLU A 356 9.31 -0.02 -18.43
CA GLU A 356 10.34 0.76 -17.73
C GLU A 356 10.18 0.78 -16.20
N ASN A 357 8.93 0.77 -15.70
CA ASN A 357 8.56 0.84 -14.29
C ASN A 357 7.65 -0.34 -13.85
N ASP A 358 7.93 -1.53 -14.38
CA ASP A 358 7.08 -2.72 -14.23
C ASP A 358 6.85 -3.16 -12.77
N ASP A 359 7.77 -2.80 -11.87
CA ASP A 359 7.65 -3.07 -10.44
C ASP A 359 8.03 -1.80 -9.67
N ASN A 360 7.06 -1.01 -9.21
CA ASN A 360 7.22 0.15 -8.30
C ASN A 360 7.77 -0.22 -6.91
N VAL A 361 8.44 -1.35 -6.82
CA VAL A 361 8.82 -2.08 -5.63
C VAL A 361 10.34 -2.03 -5.53
N ILE A 362 11.08 -2.29 -6.62
CA ILE A 362 12.56 -2.31 -6.59
C ILE A 362 13.14 -1.45 -7.74
N PRO A 363 13.92 -0.41 -7.43
CA PRO A 363 14.66 0.33 -8.44
C PRO A 363 15.72 -0.56 -9.08
N ARG A 364 16.02 -0.34 -10.36
CA ARG A 364 16.96 -1.21 -11.10
C ARG A 364 18.35 -1.13 -10.46
N ALA A 365 19.15 -2.19 -10.59
CA ALA A 365 20.52 -2.21 -10.06
C ALA A 365 21.38 -1.00 -10.51
N ARG A 366 21.14 -0.51 -11.73
CA ARG A 366 21.77 0.70 -12.30
C ARG A 366 21.31 2.02 -11.65
N ASP A 367 20.15 2.03 -10.99
CA ASP A 367 19.58 3.20 -10.32
C ASP A 367 19.99 3.26 -8.83
N ILE A 368 20.59 2.18 -8.29
CA ILE A 368 21.07 2.08 -6.90
C ILE A 368 22.15 3.15 -6.56
N PRO A 369 23.15 3.44 -7.43
CA PRO A 369 24.12 4.51 -7.15
C PRO A 369 23.48 5.90 -7.12
N HIS A 370 22.51 6.15 -8.00
CA HIS A 370 21.75 7.41 -8.00
C HIS A 370 20.85 7.51 -6.76
N LEU A 371 20.30 6.41 -6.26
CA LEU A 371 19.53 6.39 -5.01
C LEU A 371 20.38 6.72 -3.79
N LEU A 372 21.58 6.16 -3.68
CA LEU A 372 22.54 6.47 -2.62
C LEU A 372 22.99 7.94 -2.65
N SER A 373 23.18 8.52 -3.84
CA SER A 373 23.46 9.96 -3.99
C SER A 373 22.24 10.86 -3.73
N SER A 374 21.02 10.35 -3.95
CA SER A 374 19.75 11.05 -3.80
C SER A 374 19.11 10.92 -2.41
N PHE A 375 19.67 10.08 -1.53
CA PHE A 375 19.26 9.94 -0.13
C PHE A 375 19.25 11.30 0.60
N ARG A 376 20.02 12.28 0.09
CA ARG A 376 20.07 13.66 0.61
C ARG A 376 19.06 14.62 -0.02
N ARG A 377 18.37 14.29 -1.13
CA ARG A 377 17.58 15.27 -1.92
C ARG A 377 16.27 14.83 -2.58
N ARG A 378 15.86 13.55 -2.64
CA ARG A 378 14.57 13.21 -3.27
C ARG A 378 13.36 13.35 -2.33
N ARG A 379 12.93 14.60 -2.20
CA ARG A 379 11.59 15.00 -1.79
C ARG A 379 10.63 14.72 -2.95
N ALA A 380 10.09 13.50 -3.03
CA ALA A 380 8.94 13.19 -3.89
C ALA A 380 7.68 13.13 -3.01
N VAL A 381 7.41 14.21 -2.28
CA VAL A 381 6.06 14.45 -1.78
C VAL A 381 5.30 14.97 -2.99
N SER A 382 4.71 14.06 -3.79
CA SER A 382 3.81 14.45 -4.89
C SER A 382 2.52 14.98 -4.28
N VAL A 383 2.56 16.25 -3.86
CA VAL A 383 1.41 16.99 -3.39
C VAL A 383 0.59 17.42 -4.61
N GLY A 384 -0.46 16.68 -4.93
CA GLY A 384 -1.34 16.95 -6.07
C GLY A 384 -2.21 15.75 -6.42
N PRO A 385 -3.12 15.88 -7.41
CA PRO A 385 -3.94 14.78 -7.89
C PRO A 385 -3.04 13.65 -8.42
N GLN A 386 -3.19 12.46 -7.83
CA GLN A 386 -2.39 11.28 -8.20
C GLN A 386 -3.14 10.34 -9.13
N SER A 387 -4.40 10.64 -9.40
CA SER A 387 -5.26 9.89 -10.28
C SER A 387 -6.12 10.75 -11.18
N GLU A 388 -6.72 10.11 -12.19
CA GLU A 388 -7.62 10.78 -13.13
C GLU A 388 -8.86 11.33 -12.40
N ALA A 389 -9.42 10.57 -11.45
CA ALA A 389 -10.58 11.03 -10.67
C ALA A 389 -10.22 12.25 -9.80
N ASP A 390 -9.04 12.21 -9.16
CA ASP A 390 -8.52 13.33 -8.38
C ASP A 390 -8.29 14.57 -9.26
N ALA A 391 -7.80 14.36 -10.49
CA ALA A 391 -7.55 15.44 -11.45
C ALA A 391 -8.84 16.11 -11.89
N TYR A 392 -9.86 15.32 -12.23
CA TYR A 392 -11.19 15.84 -12.58
C TYR A 392 -11.82 16.61 -11.42
N GLU A 393 -11.76 16.08 -10.21
CA GLU A 393 -12.29 16.76 -9.01
C GLU A 393 -11.53 18.07 -8.73
N THR A 394 -10.20 18.04 -8.91
CA THR A 394 -9.35 19.24 -8.81
C THR A 394 -9.76 20.30 -9.84
N LEU A 395 -10.02 19.92 -11.09
CA LEU A 395 -10.46 20.83 -12.14
C LEU A 395 -11.87 21.38 -11.85
N ALA A 396 -12.80 20.53 -11.41
CA ALA A 396 -14.15 20.91 -11.03
C ALA A 396 -14.14 21.91 -9.86
N TYR A 397 -13.36 21.64 -8.82
CA TYR A 397 -13.18 22.52 -7.67
C TYR A 397 -12.60 23.89 -8.08
N ARG A 398 -11.58 23.90 -8.94
CA ARG A 398 -10.99 25.15 -9.47
C ARG A 398 -11.99 25.95 -10.30
N ASN A 399 -12.78 25.28 -11.15
CA ASN A 399 -13.82 25.92 -11.97
C ASN A 399 -14.94 26.51 -11.10
N LYS A 400 -15.36 25.80 -10.05
CA LYS A 400 -16.32 26.31 -9.05
C LYS A 400 -15.77 27.56 -8.36
N LYS A 401 -14.55 27.50 -7.82
CA LYS A 401 -13.90 28.66 -7.16
C LYS A 401 -13.76 29.86 -8.09
N ARG A 402 -13.44 29.63 -9.37
CA ARG A 402 -13.39 30.68 -10.39
C ARG A 402 -14.76 31.32 -10.59
N ARG A 403 -15.81 30.52 -10.76
CA ARG A 403 -17.19 31.02 -10.89
C ARG A 403 -17.63 31.82 -9.67
N ASP A 404 -17.31 31.34 -8.48
CA ASP A 404 -17.64 32.02 -7.23
C ASP A 404 -16.86 33.35 -7.10
N SER A 405 -15.60 33.41 -7.55
CA SER A 405 -14.82 34.65 -7.59
C SER A 405 -15.34 35.68 -8.60
N LEU A 406 -15.80 35.22 -9.77
CA LEU A 406 -16.42 36.08 -10.79
C LEU A 406 -17.76 36.64 -10.30
N ASN A 407 -18.55 35.82 -9.61
CA ASN A 407 -19.81 36.25 -9.00
C ASN A 407 -19.55 37.24 -7.86
N ALA A 408 -18.51 37.02 -7.03
CA ALA A 408 -18.13 37.94 -5.96
C ALA A 408 -17.61 39.30 -6.49
N ALA A 409 -16.93 39.32 -7.64
CA ALA A 409 -16.50 40.55 -8.31
C ALA A 409 -17.66 41.32 -8.99
N GLY A 410 -18.79 40.66 -9.22
CA GLY A 410 -20.00 41.25 -9.81
C GLY A 410 -21.04 41.76 -8.81
N SER A 411 -20.85 41.51 -7.51
CA SER A 411 -21.76 41.98 -6.45
C SER A 411 -21.44 43.43 -6.07
N PRO A 412 -22.42 44.35 -6.03
CA PRO A 412 -22.18 45.71 -5.53
C PRO A 412 -21.70 45.65 -4.08
N SER A 413 -20.60 46.35 -3.74
CA SER A 413 -20.25 46.60 -2.34
C SER A 413 -21.43 47.23 -1.62
N PRO A 414 -21.76 46.85 -0.36
CA PRO A 414 -22.74 47.58 0.42
C PRO A 414 -22.24 49.03 0.54
N ALA A 415 -23.11 49.97 0.18
CA ALA A 415 -22.83 51.39 0.18
C ALA A 415 -22.35 51.85 1.57
N ASN A 416 -21.35 52.74 1.58
CA ASN A 416 -20.98 53.53 2.75
C ASN A 416 -22.21 54.33 3.22
N GLU A 417 -22.93 53.83 4.22
CA GLU A 417 -23.83 54.68 5.00
C GLU A 417 -22.99 55.60 5.89
N HIS A 418 -23.27 56.89 5.76
CA HIS A 418 -22.67 57.99 6.50
C HIS A 418 -22.72 57.77 8.01
N SER A 419 -21.58 57.91 8.66
CA SER A 419 -21.46 58.11 10.11
C SER A 419 -21.93 59.52 10.48
N PRO A 420 -22.59 59.70 11.64
CA PRO A 420 -22.44 60.90 12.46
C PRO A 420 -21.51 60.61 13.65
N GLU A 421 -20.47 61.44 13.83
CA GLU A 421 -19.65 61.53 15.06
C GLU A 421 -20.41 62.26 16.22
N PRO A 422 -19.82 62.50 17.41
CA PRO A 422 -19.52 61.54 18.47
C PRO A 422 -20.12 61.99 19.83
N SER A 423 -20.28 61.09 20.81
CA SER A 423 -20.60 61.47 22.19
C SER A 423 -19.77 60.67 23.18
N TYR A 424 -18.90 61.38 23.87
CA TYR A 424 -18.09 60.98 25.02
C TYR A 424 -18.94 60.35 26.13
N PHE A 425 -18.51 59.20 26.67
CA PHE A 425 -18.35 58.89 28.10
C PHE A 425 -18.00 57.39 28.26
N GLU A 426 -16.75 57.12 28.67
CA GLU A 426 -16.37 55.90 29.41
C GLU A 426 -16.66 56.13 30.91
N PRO A 427 -16.97 55.07 31.69
CA PRO A 427 -15.89 54.47 32.48
C PRO A 427 -15.94 52.93 32.68
N ASP A 428 -14.74 52.36 32.57
CA ASP A 428 -14.05 51.36 33.43
C ASP A 428 -14.54 49.91 33.70
N VAL A 429 -13.83 48.94 33.06
CA VAL A 429 -13.08 47.71 33.53
C VAL A 429 -13.82 46.67 34.43
N PRO A 430 -13.67 45.30 34.32
CA PRO A 430 -12.47 44.54 33.90
C PRO A 430 -12.60 43.34 32.93
N GLU A 431 -11.56 43.23 32.11
CA GLU A 431 -10.68 42.07 31.95
C GLU A 431 -11.28 40.67 32.22
N GLU A 432 -11.75 39.98 31.17
CA GLU A 432 -11.70 38.51 31.14
C GLU A 432 -11.82 37.94 29.72
N THR A 433 -10.94 36.96 29.45
CA THR A 433 -11.06 35.91 28.41
C THR A 433 -10.44 36.16 27.03
N TYR A 434 -9.10 36.13 26.98
CA TYR A 434 -8.33 35.65 25.83
C TYR A 434 -8.54 34.13 25.58
N ILE A 435 -9.76 33.70 25.22
CA ILE A 435 -10.02 32.34 24.74
C ILE A 435 -11.08 32.42 23.63
N SER A 436 -10.70 32.30 22.35
CA SER A 436 -11.48 31.59 21.30
C SER A 436 -11.01 31.75 19.83
N ASN A 437 -9.90 32.42 19.52
CA ASN A 437 -9.47 32.52 18.10
C ASN A 437 -9.00 31.19 17.47
N ARG A 438 -8.69 30.17 18.28
CA ARG A 438 -8.27 28.84 17.79
C ARG A 438 -9.43 27.90 17.48
N THR A 439 -10.58 28.05 18.14
CA THR A 439 -11.77 27.21 17.95
C THR A 439 -12.61 27.67 16.76
N ARG A 440 -12.75 28.98 16.55
CA ARG A 440 -13.49 29.56 15.40
C ARG A 440 -12.85 29.25 14.03
N LYS A 441 -11.52 29.11 13.99
CA LYS A 441 -10.76 28.74 12.78
C LYS A 441 -10.87 27.24 12.42
N ARG A 442 -11.28 26.39 13.37
CA ARG A 442 -11.35 24.93 13.22
C ARG A 442 -12.71 24.42 12.73
N SER A 443 -13.81 25.07 13.11
CA SER A 443 -15.14 24.75 12.55
C SER A 443 -15.22 25.14 11.07
N SER A 444 -14.68 26.32 10.73
CA SER A 444 -14.63 26.81 9.36
C SER A 444 -13.81 25.93 8.40
N SER A 445 -12.75 25.27 8.86
CA SER A 445 -11.97 24.36 7.99
C SER A 445 -12.69 23.04 7.72
N LEU A 446 -13.36 22.44 8.72
CA LEU A 446 -14.17 21.23 8.51
C LEU A 446 -15.37 21.52 7.60
N GLU A 447 -16.04 22.65 7.81
CA GLU A 447 -17.15 23.12 6.95
C GLU A 447 -16.69 23.34 5.51
N MET A 448 -15.49 23.89 5.30
CA MET A 448 -14.88 24.02 3.98
C MET A 448 -14.67 22.65 3.31
N PHE A 449 -14.19 21.63 4.04
CA PHE A 449 -14.00 20.29 3.47
C PHE A 449 -15.33 19.59 3.18
N ARG A 450 -16.37 19.79 4.00
CA ARG A 450 -17.73 19.31 3.69
C ARG A 450 -18.31 19.99 2.45
N ALA A 451 -18.13 21.30 2.32
CA ALA A 451 -18.55 22.06 1.14
C ALA A 451 -17.82 21.63 -0.14
N GLN A 452 -16.56 21.16 -0.03
CA GLN A 452 -15.82 20.54 -1.14
C GLN A 452 -16.42 19.20 -1.58
N MET A 453 -16.98 18.42 -0.64
CA MET A 453 -17.63 17.13 -0.93
C MET A 453 -19.07 17.26 -1.47
N GLY A 454 -19.57 18.48 -1.68
CA GLY A 454 -20.91 18.71 -2.22
C GLY A 454 -22.05 18.63 -1.20
N GLU A 455 -21.75 18.49 0.10
CA GLU A 455 -22.75 18.70 1.15
C GLU A 455 -23.01 20.21 1.26
N GLY A 456 -24.21 20.62 0.84
CA GLY A 456 -24.63 22.01 0.79
C GLY A 456 -24.46 22.72 2.13
N VAL A 457 -23.50 23.63 2.19
CA VAL A 457 -23.47 24.71 3.17
C VAL A 457 -23.65 26.00 2.38
N GLU A 458 -24.82 26.60 2.49
CA GLU A 458 -25.03 27.99 2.10
C GLU A 458 -24.12 28.88 2.97
N GLY A 459 -23.27 29.70 2.35
CA GLY A 459 -22.71 30.87 3.04
C GLY A 459 -21.25 30.82 3.51
N LEU A 460 -20.32 30.20 2.79
CA LEU A 460 -18.89 30.52 2.95
C LEU A 460 -18.37 31.27 1.72
N SER A 461 -18.47 32.60 1.78
CA SER A 461 -17.81 33.51 0.84
C SER A 461 -16.29 33.22 0.83
N PRO A 462 -15.66 33.03 -0.33
CA PRO A 462 -14.21 32.84 -0.36
C PRO A 462 -13.51 34.13 0.09
N ALA A 463 -12.51 33.98 0.95
CA ALA A 463 -11.64 35.06 1.38
C ALA A 463 -11.08 35.82 0.17
N VAL A 464 -11.20 37.14 0.21
CA VAL A 464 -10.71 38.10 -0.79
C VAL A 464 -9.22 37.87 -1.01
N VAL A 465 -8.85 37.37 -2.19
CA VAL A 465 -7.46 37.35 -2.63
C VAL A 465 -7.16 38.74 -3.16
N ASN A 466 -6.43 39.53 -2.39
CA ASN A 466 -5.87 40.79 -2.87
C ASN A 466 -4.96 40.50 -4.06
N SER A 467 -5.33 41.04 -5.22
CA SER A 467 -4.53 40.97 -6.43
C SER A 467 -3.33 41.93 -6.30
N PRO A 468 -2.12 41.58 -6.76
CA PRO A 468 -1.00 42.52 -6.78
C PRO A 468 -1.31 43.69 -7.74
N PRO A 469 -0.97 44.95 -7.39
CA PRO A 469 -1.11 46.06 -8.30
C PRO A 469 0.05 46.02 -9.32
N GLY A 470 -0.29 45.81 -10.59
CA GLY A 470 0.65 45.92 -11.71
C GLY A 470 0.99 44.60 -12.38
N GLY A 471 0.17 44.20 -13.34
CA GLY A 471 0.45 43.08 -14.25
C GLY A 471 -0.59 43.04 -15.36
N HIS A 472 -0.13 42.78 -16.59
CA HIS A 472 -0.96 42.61 -17.78
C HIS A 472 -2.15 41.67 -17.46
N THR A 473 -3.38 42.13 -17.65
CA THR A 473 -4.56 41.26 -17.51
C THR A 473 -4.56 40.29 -18.69
N PRO A 474 -4.42 38.97 -18.46
CA PRO A 474 -4.38 38.01 -19.54
C PRO A 474 -5.72 38.00 -20.28
N THR A 475 -5.67 37.95 -21.60
CA THR A 475 -6.86 37.87 -22.46
C THR A 475 -7.59 36.54 -22.24
N ARG A 476 -8.89 36.49 -22.56
CA ARG A 476 -9.73 35.29 -22.38
C ARG A 476 -9.17 34.05 -23.10
N GLN A 477 -8.51 34.27 -24.25
CA GLN A 477 -7.84 33.21 -25.01
C GLN A 477 -6.55 32.73 -24.31
N GLU A 478 -5.72 33.63 -23.79
CA GLU A 478 -4.51 33.27 -23.03
C GLU A 478 -4.85 32.49 -21.75
N VAL A 479 -5.92 32.87 -21.05
CA VAL A 479 -6.40 32.13 -19.86
C VAL A 479 -6.84 30.71 -20.24
N GLN A 480 -7.52 30.56 -21.38
CA GLN A 480 -8.00 29.27 -21.86
C GLN A 480 -6.85 28.36 -22.32
N GLU A 481 -5.85 28.89 -23.03
CA GLU A 481 -4.65 28.13 -23.40
C GLU A 481 -3.80 27.74 -22.19
N MET A 482 -3.65 28.63 -21.21
CA MET A 482 -2.98 28.32 -19.96
C MET A 482 -3.69 27.21 -19.18
N ASP A 483 -5.03 27.23 -19.16
CA ASP A 483 -5.85 26.20 -18.53
C ASP A 483 -5.68 24.85 -19.24
N GLU A 484 -5.72 24.80 -20.58
CA GLU A 484 -5.50 23.57 -21.34
C GLU A 484 -4.09 23.00 -21.16
N LEU A 485 -3.07 23.87 -21.13
CA LEU A 485 -1.69 23.47 -20.86
C LEU A 485 -1.54 22.93 -19.43
N GLN A 486 -2.23 23.54 -18.47
CA GLN A 486 -2.19 23.09 -17.09
C GLN A 486 -2.97 21.78 -16.88
N GLU A 487 -4.11 21.62 -17.54
CA GLU A 487 -4.87 20.37 -17.59
C GLU A 487 -4.01 19.24 -18.17
N LYS A 488 -3.36 19.48 -19.32
CA LYS A 488 -2.41 18.55 -19.92
C LYS A 488 -1.27 18.19 -18.95
N ARG A 489 -0.75 19.16 -18.17
CA ARG A 489 0.27 18.91 -17.13
C ARG A 489 -0.25 18.09 -15.94
N ILE A 490 -1.51 18.29 -15.54
CA ILE A 490 -2.12 17.51 -14.46
C ILE A 490 -2.28 16.06 -14.91
N PHE A 491 -2.85 15.83 -16.09
CA PHE A 491 -3.05 14.49 -16.62
C PHE A 491 -1.75 13.78 -17.00
N SER A 492 -0.71 14.50 -17.44
CA SER A 492 0.58 13.89 -17.79
C SER A 492 1.34 13.27 -16.61
N ASN A 493 1.03 13.70 -15.38
CA ASN A 493 1.70 13.21 -14.17
C ASN A 493 1.01 12.00 -13.53
N ILE A 494 -0.13 11.59 -14.07
CA ILE A 494 -0.93 10.49 -13.53
C ILE A 494 -0.41 9.17 -14.08
N GLN A 495 -0.16 8.21 -13.21
CA GLN A 495 0.24 6.87 -13.61
C GLN A 495 -0.98 6.11 -14.14
N THR A 496 -0.93 5.61 -15.37
CA THR A 496 -2.03 4.81 -15.94
C THR A 496 -1.91 3.34 -15.55
N PRO A 497 -3.03 2.61 -15.43
CA PRO A 497 -3.01 1.16 -15.24
C PRO A 497 -2.28 0.48 -16.41
N ARG A 498 -1.30 -0.38 -16.08
CA ARG A 498 -0.52 -1.12 -17.09
C ARG A 498 -1.33 -2.29 -17.65
N VAL A 499 -1.06 -2.65 -18.90
CA VAL A 499 -1.56 -3.90 -19.48
C VAL A 499 -0.87 -5.09 -18.81
N ARG A 500 -1.67 -6.05 -18.33
CA ARG A 500 -1.21 -7.29 -17.69
C ARG A 500 -1.38 -8.49 -18.61
N TYR A 501 -0.50 -9.48 -18.48
CA TYR A 501 -0.49 -10.67 -19.32
C TYR A 501 -0.73 -11.92 -18.47
N ASP A 502 -1.52 -12.87 -18.98
CA ASP A 502 -1.83 -14.14 -18.31
C ASP A 502 -0.60 -14.90 -17.79
N VAL A 503 0.47 -14.92 -18.59
CA VAL A 503 1.76 -15.53 -18.28
C VAL A 503 2.45 -14.90 -17.05
N GLU A 504 2.16 -13.63 -16.73
CA GLU A 504 2.74 -12.98 -15.56
C GLU A 504 2.29 -13.63 -14.24
N VAL A 505 1.07 -14.18 -14.20
CA VAL A 505 0.54 -14.86 -13.00
C VAL A 505 1.41 -16.06 -12.64
N VAL A 506 1.69 -16.93 -13.63
CA VAL A 506 2.56 -18.10 -13.44
C VAL A 506 4.01 -17.69 -13.25
N THR A 507 4.47 -16.64 -13.95
CA THR A 507 5.81 -16.09 -13.74
C THR A 507 6.00 -15.66 -12.28
N LYS A 508 5.05 -14.92 -11.71
CA LYS A 508 5.08 -14.51 -10.29
C LYS A 508 5.05 -15.72 -9.38
N LEU A 509 4.20 -16.71 -9.68
CA LEU A 509 4.12 -17.92 -8.88
C LEU A 509 5.48 -18.63 -8.79
N ILE A 510 6.14 -18.85 -9.92
CA ILE A 510 7.46 -19.51 -9.94
C ILE A 510 8.53 -18.64 -9.27
N VAL A 511 8.59 -17.33 -9.60
CA VAL A 511 9.63 -16.44 -9.08
C VAL A 511 9.53 -16.32 -7.57
N TYR A 512 8.35 -16.03 -7.02
CA TYR A 512 8.17 -15.79 -5.59
C TYR A 512 8.19 -17.07 -4.75
N SER A 513 7.69 -18.20 -5.27
CA SER A 513 7.93 -19.51 -4.62
C SER A 513 9.43 -19.84 -4.59
N GLY A 514 10.15 -19.56 -5.67
CA GLY A 514 11.60 -19.74 -5.73
C GLY A 514 12.37 -18.85 -4.76
N ILE A 515 11.93 -17.60 -4.54
CA ILE A 515 12.52 -16.71 -3.53
C ILE A 515 12.41 -17.32 -2.13
N ALA A 516 11.22 -17.83 -1.77
CA ALA A 516 11.01 -18.47 -0.47
C ALA A 516 11.84 -19.75 -0.33
N TRP A 517 11.92 -20.57 -1.40
CA TRP A 517 12.74 -21.77 -1.39
C TRP A 517 14.24 -21.48 -1.26
N LEU A 518 14.75 -20.50 -2.01
CA LEU A 518 16.14 -20.05 -1.87
C LEU A 518 16.41 -19.48 -0.48
N ALA A 519 15.49 -18.70 0.09
CA ALA A 519 15.68 -18.14 1.42
C ALA A 519 15.83 -19.22 2.51
N ILE A 520 15.04 -20.30 2.43
CA ILE A 520 14.89 -21.29 3.50
C ILE A 520 15.80 -22.50 3.32
N GLU A 521 16.09 -22.91 2.08
CA GLU A 521 16.86 -24.11 1.78
C GLU A 521 18.11 -23.79 0.95
N GLY A 522 17.96 -23.14 -0.20
CA GLY A 522 19.07 -22.93 -1.14
C GLY A 522 20.22 -22.11 -0.56
N ASN A 523 19.92 -20.96 0.04
CA ASN A 523 20.91 -20.06 0.63
C ASN A 523 21.64 -20.71 1.81
N PRO A 524 20.97 -21.34 2.79
CA PRO A 524 21.63 -22.14 3.82
C PRO A 524 22.68 -23.12 3.29
N ILE A 525 22.36 -23.87 2.24
CA ILE A 525 23.28 -24.81 1.62
C ILE A 525 24.48 -24.07 1.03
N VAL A 526 24.24 -22.98 0.30
CA VAL A 526 25.30 -22.13 -0.26
C VAL A 526 26.20 -21.54 0.84
N PHE A 527 25.62 -21.13 1.97
CA PHE A 527 26.39 -20.60 3.09
C PHE A 527 27.38 -21.62 3.63
N GLN A 528 26.98 -22.88 3.75
CA GLN A 528 27.89 -23.93 4.21
C GLN A 528 29.04 -24.16 3.22
N TYR A 529 28.75 -24.24 1.92
CA TYR A 529 29.80 -24.38 0.90
C TYR A 529 30.72 -23.16 0.80
N ALA A 530 30.21 -21.97 1.12
CA ALA A 530 30.99 -20.74 1.14
C ALA A 530 31.78 -20.52 2.45
N GLY A 531 31.72 -21.45 3.41
CA GLY A 531 32.36 -21.29 4.72
C GLY A 531 31.69 -20.23 5.62
N LEU A 532 30.42 -19.92 5.35
CA LEU A 532 29.57 -18.98 6.11
C LEU A 532 28.52 -19.72 6.98
N GLY A 533 28.65 -21.05 7.10
CA GLY A 533 27.84 -21.90 7.97
C GLY A 533 28.47 -22.07 9.36
N VAL A 534 27.76 -22.77 10.23
CA VAL A 534 28.29 -23.31 11.50
C VAL A 534 28.22 -24.82 11.38
N ASP A 535 29.33 -25.49 11.68
CA ASP A 535 29.41 -26.95 11.73
C ASP A 535 28.78 -27.51 13.01
#